data_AF-D5AVG1-F1
#
_entry.id   AF-D5AVG1-F1
#
_cell.length_a   1.000
_cell.length_b   1.000
_cell.length_c   1.000
_cell.angle_alpha   90.00
_cell.angle_beta   90.00
_cell.angle_gamma   90.00
#
_symmetry.space_group_name_H-M   'P 1'
#
loop_
_entity.id
_entity.type
_entity.pdbx_description
1 polymer ?
#
loop_
_entity_poly.entity_id
_entity_poly.type
_entity_poly.pdbx_seq_one_letter_code
_entity_poly.pdbx_strand_id
1 'polypeptide(L)'
;MTAPAQHRTGWIPLAMAGLIAAGYADLAPLSLLHRPRVPGDIAAAVAAIVAAPVLPLVSALLARYARLRLPGLVLVPLTVCCAVLGVLLTLAAMMDGGSALAFLEGLMLTLAVVGGLQMLGRATEAGELAALLMALPTLLALWSLATVPAAAVSALKIAAGHPYCIARHGDTHPIDSWAELRGLSLYTTRTGFKSTSHWYLHAVLIVEADADWSVWNWSFGAMGFTPLPHPDWLTERAGSECTPEPSFLATLAPF
;
A
#
# COMPACT_ATOMS: atom_id res chain seq x y z
N MET A 1 -37.64 -1.05 -31.64
CA MET A 1 -37.00 -1.26 -30.32
C MET A 1 -35.51 -0.96 -30.47
N THR A 2 -35.09 0.26 -30.14
CA THR A 2 -33.68 0.66 -30.15
C THR A 2 -33.01 0.08 -28.90
N ALA A 3 -31.94 -0.70 -29.08
CA ALA A 3 -31.13 -1.19 -27.98
C ALA A 3 -30.68 -0.01 -27.10
N PRO A 4 -30.78 -0.09 -25.76
CA PRO A 4 -30.31 0.98 -24.90
C PRO A 4 -28.82 1.21 -25.17
N ALA A 5 -28.46 2.48 -25.40
CA ALA A 5 -27.08 2.88 -25.64
C ALA A 5 -26.21 2.36 -24.50
N GLN A 6 -25.33 1.39 -24.82
CA GLN A 6 -24.43 0.82 -23.83
C GLN A 6 -23.41 1.88 -23.44
N HIS A 7 -23.60 2.48 -22.26
CA HIS A 7 -22.69 3.46 -21.71
C HIS A 7 -21.34 2.77 -21.45
N ARG A 8 -20.31 3.18 -22.20
CA ARG A 8 -18.94 2.74 -21.94
C ARG A 8 -18.49 3.37 -20.63
N THR A 9 -17.85 2.59 -19.79
CA THR A 9 -17.23 3.10 -18.57
C THR A 9 -16.21 4.18 -18.95
N GLY A 10 -16.30 5.36 -18.33
CA GLY A 10 -15.41 6.48 -18.62
C GLY A 10 -13.93 6.12 -18.41
N TRP A 11 -13.04 6.82 -19.11
CA TRP A 11 -11.58 6.63 -18.94
C TRP A 11 -11.09 7.03 -17.55
N ILE A 12 -11.77 7.99 -16.91
CA ILE A 12 -11.42 8.51 -15.59
C ILE A 12 -11.42 7.41 -14.51
N PRO A 13 -12.53 6.70 -14.22
CA PRO A 13 -12.53 5.67 -13.19
C PRO A 13 -11.63 4.46 -13.52
N LEU A 14 -11.35 4.19 -14.81
CA LEU A 14 -10.34 3.21 -15.19
C LEU A 14 -8.91 3.66 -14.81
N ALA A 15 -8.56 4.91 -15.08
CA ALA A 15 -7.27 5.49 -14.71
C ALA A 15 -7.11 5.53 -13.17
N MET A 16 -8.16 5.92 -12.46
CA MET A 16 -8.20 5.91 -10.99
C MET A 16 -7.97 4.50 -10.43
N ALA A 17 -8.66 3.50 -10.97
CA ALA A 17 -8.48 2.11 -10.57
C ALA A 17 -7.05 1.59 -10.84
N GLY A 18 -6.44 2.00 -11.96
CA GLY A 18 -5.04 1.68 -12.25
C GLY A 18 -4.06 2.33 -11.27
N LEU A 19 -4.28 3.61 -10.93
CA LEU A 19 -3.48 4.32 -9.92
C LEU A 19 -3.61 3.68 -8.53
N ILE A 20 -4.83 3.32 -8.12
CA ILE A 20 -5.08 2.62 -6.86
C ILE A 20 -4.31 1.31 -6.83
N ALA A 21 -4.42 0.47 -7.87
CA ALA A 21 -3.67 -0.77 -7.94
C ALA A 21 -2.15 -0.54 -7.82
N ALA A 22 -1.60 0.43 -8.55
CA ALA A 22 -0.16 0.73 -8.51
C ALA A 22 0.31 1.30 -7.15
N GLY A 23 -0.53 2.11 -6.48
CA GLY A 23 -0.19 2.80 -5.24
C GLY A 23 -0.40 1.97 -3.96
N TYR A 24 -1.27 0.96 -4.00
CA TYR A 24 -1.66 0.14 -2.85
C TYR A 24 -1.19 -1.31 -2.91
N ALA A 25 -0.85 -1.85 -4.09
CA ALA A 25 -0.52 -3.27 -4.19
C ALA A 25 0.77 -3.60 -3.42
N ASP A 26 0.62 -4.23 -2.26
CA ASP A 26 1.71 -4.87 -1.53
C ASP A 26 1.65 -6.39 -1.73
N LEU A 27 2.73 -6.94 -2.29
CA LEU A 27 2.88 -8.36 -2.56
C LEU A 27 3.64 -9.08 -1.44
N ALA A 28 4.22 -8.35 -0.49
CA ALA A 28 4.96 -8.93 0.62
C ALA A 28 4.19 -10.04 1.39
N PRO A 29 2.86 -9.92 1.61
CA PRO A 29 2.10 -10.97 2.30
C PRO A 29 2.00 -12.30 1.53
N LEU A 30 2.26 -12.34 0.21
CA LEU A 30 2.26 -13.60 -0.56
C LEU A 30 3.35 -14.57 -0.10
N SER A 31 4.42 -14.07 0.52
CA SER A 31 5.44 -14.91 1.14
C SER A 31 4.87 -15.81 2.25
N LEU A 32 3.78 -15.39 2.91
CA LEU A 32 3.10 -16.19 3.95
C LEU A 32 2.41 -17.43 3.35
N LEU A 33 1.94 -17.35 2.10
CA LEU A 33 1.29 -18.47 1.41
C LEU A 33 2.25 -19.62 1.08
N HIS A 34 3.55 -19.33 1.04
CA HIS A 34 4.59 -20.32 0.76
C HIS A 34 5.07 -21.06 2.02
N ARG A 35 4.58 -20.69 3.21
CA ARG A 35 4.96 -21.37 4.46
C ARG A 35 4.24 -22.72 4.56
N PRO A 36 4.97 -23.83 4.82
CA PRO A 36 4.34 -25.11 5.03
C PRO A 36 3.45 -25.03 6.28
N ARG A 37 2.16 -25.36 6.14
CA ARG A 37 1.11 -25.45 7.20
C ARG A 37 0.18 -24.25 7.40
N VAL A 38 0.00 -23.34 6.44
CA VAL A 38 -1.10 -22.36 6.54
C VAL A 38 -2.45 -23.04 6.22
N PRO A 39 -3.46 -23.01 7.13
CA PRO A 39 -4.81 -23.49 6.85
C PRO A 39 -5.41 -22.81 5.61
N GLY A 40 -6.18 -23.55 4.82
CA GLY A 40 -6.74 -23.06 3.55
C GLY A 40 -7.54 -21.76 3.68
N ASP A 41 -8.30 -21.60 4.76
CA ASP A 41 -9.11 -20.40 5.01
C ASP A 41 -8.25 -19.17 5.27
N ILE A 42 -7.12 -19.33 5.98
CA ILE A 42 -6.16 -18.26 6.23
C ILE A 42 -5.46 -17.88 4.92
N ALA A 43 -5.09 -18.87 4.10
CA ALA A 43 -4.50 -18.63 2.80
C ALA A 43 -5.46 -17.86 1.87
N ALA A 44 -6.75 -18.22 1.87
CA ALA A 44 -7.78 -17.52 1.10
C ALA A 44 -7.97 -16.07 1.58
N ALA A 45 -7.99 -15.84 2.89
CA ALA A 45 -8.10 -14.50 3.47
C ALA A 45 -6.89 -13.62 3.10
N VAL A 46 -5.66 -14.15 3.21
CA VAL A 46 -4.44 -13.45 2.80
C VAL A 46 -4.46 -13.13 1.31
N ALA A 47 -4.84 -14.09 0.47
CA ALA A 47 -4.96 -13.87 -0.98
C ALA A 47 -6.00 -12.79 -1.31
N ALA A 48 -7.12 -12.76 -0.61
CA ALA A 48 -8.15 -11.74 -0.79
C ALA A 48 -7.65 -10.34 -0.41
N ILE A 49 -6.88 -10.21 0.69
CA ILE A 49 -6.28 -8.95 1.12
C ILE A 49 -5.26 -8.46 0.07
N VAL A 50 -4.38 -9.34 -0.40
CA VAL A 50 -3.38 -8.99 -1.44
C VAL A 50 -4.06 -8.61 -2.76
N ALA A 51 -5.16 -9.25 -3.12
CA ALA A 51 -5.89 -8.97 -4.35
C ALA A 51 -6.76 -7.71 -4.27
N ALA A 52 -7.13 -7.24 -3.07
CA ALA A 52 -8.09 -6.16 -2.87
C ALA A 52 -7.72 -4.86 -3.62
N PRO A 53 -6.46 -4.39 -3.63
CA PRO A 53 -6.02 -3.22 -4.42
C PRO A 53 -6.29 -3.33 -5.93
N VAL A 54 -6.34 -4.55 -6.46
CA VAL A 54 -6.50 -4.82 -7.90
C VAL A 54 -7.97 -4.99 -8.29
N LEU A 55 -8.88 -5.26 -7.34
CA LEU A 55 -10.31 -5.43 -7.59
C LEU A 55 -10.98 -4.25 -8.31
N PRO A 56 -10.68 -2.97 -8.00
CA PRO A 56 -11.24 -1.85 -8.74
C PRO A 56 -10.85 -1.90 -10.22
N LEU A 57 -9.59 -2.25 -10.51
CA LEU A 57 -9.08 -2.34 -11.88
C LEU A 57 -9.73 -3.50 -12.63
N VAL A 58 -9.84 -4.67 -12.00
CA VAL A 58 -10.54 -5.83 -12.60
C VAL A 58 -11.99 -5.46 -12.89
N SER A 59 -12.68 -4.83 -11.95
CA SER A 59 -14.07 -4.40 -12.14
C SER A 59 -14.20 -3.39 -13.28
N ALA A 60 -13.27 -2.43 -13.38
CA ALA A 60 -13.23 -1.45 -14.45
C ALA A 60 -13.02 -2.09 -15.83
N LEU A 61 -12.08 -3.03 -15.92
CA LEU A 61 -11.76 -3.77 -17.14
C LEU A 61 -12.93 -4.65 -17.57
N LEU A 62 -13.57 -5.37 -16.64
CA LEU A 62 -14.74 -6.19 -16.91
C LEU A 62 -15.94 -5.35 -17.38
N ALA A 63 -16.19 -4.22 -16.73
CA ALA A 63 -17.26 -3.30 -17.13
C ALA A 63 -17.02 -2.73 -18.54
N ARG A 64 -15.76 -2.43 -18.88
CA ARG A 64 -15.38 -1.75 -20.13
C ARG A 64 -15.25 -2.71 -21.32
N TYR A 65 -14.51 -3.80 -21.15
CA TYR A 65 -14.10 -4.70 -22.23
C TYR A 65 -14.98 -5.95 -22.31
N ALA A 66 -15.30 -6.56 -21.17
CA ALA A 66 -16.22 -7.71 -21.13
C ALA A 66 -17.70 -7.29 -21.12
N ARG A 67 -17.98 -5.99 -20.94
CA ARG A 67 -19.33 -5.42 -20.81
C ARG A 67 -20.16 -6.11 -19.72
N LEU A 68 -19.49 -6.60 -18.68
CA LEU A 68 -20.15 -7.24 -17.56
C LEU A 68 -20.97 -6.20 -16.79
N ARG A 69 -22.27 -6.48 -16.62
CA ARG A 69 -23.20 -5.58 -15.94
C ARG A 69 -24.09 -6.35 -14.98
N LEU A 70 -23.88 -6.16 -13.69
CA LEU A 70 -24.62 -6.82 -12.62
C LEU A 70 -25.99 -6.14 -12.40
N PRO A 71 -27.06 -6.93 -12.17
CA PRO A 71 -28.33 -6.38 -11.73
C PRO A 71 -28.20 -5.85 -10.29
N GLY A 72 -28.98 -4.82 -9.94
CA GLY A 72 -28.94 -4.20 -8.61
C GLY A 72 -29.15 -5.19 -7.46
N LEU A 73 -30.02 -6.20 -7.66
CA LEU A 73 -30.27 -7.27 -6.70
C LEU A 73 -29.01 -8.05 -6.30
N VAL A 74 -28.00 -8.12 -7.18
CA VAL A 74 -26.72 -8.79 -6.90
C VAL A 74 -25.66 -7.78 -6.48
N LEU A 75 -25.61 -6.63 -7.15
CA LEU A 75 -24.58 -5.62 -6.90
C LEU A 75 -24.69 -5.00 -5.51
N VAL A 76 -25.91 -4.65 -5.07
CA VAL A 76 -26.12 -4.00 -3.76
C VAL A 76 -25.67 -4.88 -2.61
N PRO A 77 -26.14 -6.13 -2.45
CA PRO A 77 -25.68 -6.97 -1.35
C PRO A 77 -24.17 -7.24 -1.42
N LEU A 78 -23.61 -7.48 -2.63
CA LEU A 78 -22.16 -7.65 -2.78
C LEU A 78 -21.37 -6.43 -2.31
N THR A 79 -21.82 -5.23 -2.67
CA THR A 79 -21.20 -3.96 -2.27
C THR A 79 -21.27 -3.79 -0.75
N VAL A 80 -22.45 -4.03 -0.15
CA VAL A 80 -22.64 -3.93 1.31
C VAL A 80 -21.76 -4.95 2.04
N CYS A 81 -21.71 -6.19 1.57
CA CYS A 81 -20.85 -7.22 2.16
C CYS A 81 -19.36 -6.82 2.10
N CYS A 82 -18.88 -6.32 0.96
CA CYS A 82 -17.48 -5.87 0.84
C CYS A 82 -17.20 -4.65 1.73
N ALA A 83 -18.13 -3.70 1.83
CA ALA A 83 -18.01 -2.54 2.68
C ALA A 83 -17.92 -2.94 4.16
N VAL A 84 -18.84 -3.78 4.64
CA VAL A 84 -18.86 -4.27 6.03
C VAL A 84 -17.60 -5.07 6.33
N LEU A 85 -17.22 -6.00 5.45
CA LEU A 85 -16.01 -6.82 5.65
C LEU A 85 -14.75 -5.96 5.69
N GLY A 86 -14.59 -5.00 4.77
CA GLY A 86 -13.43 -4.09 4.76
C GLY A 86 -13.33 -3.24 6.03
N VAL A 87 -14.45 -2.71 6.51
CA VAL A 87 -14.49 -1.97 7.79
C VAL A 87 -14.14 -2.89 8.97
N LEU A 88 -14.71 -4.10 9.04
CA LEU A 88 -14.42 -5.04 10.12
C LEU A 88 -12.94 -5.45 10.13
N LEU A 89 -12.34 -5.72 8.97
CA LEU A 89 -10.91 -6.04 8.86
C LEU A 89 -10.04 -4.85 9.31
N THR A 90 -10.41 -3.63 8.93
CA THR A 90 -9.71 -2.40 9.36
C THR A 90 -9.79 -2.24 10.88
N LEU A 91 -10.98 -2.43 11.48
CA LEU A 91 -11.16 -2.35 12.92
C LEU A 91 -10.40 -3.45 13.67
N ALA A 92 -10.39 -4.69 13.15
CA ALA A 92 -9.62 -5.78 13.72
C ALA A 92 -8.11 -5.46 13.72
N ALA A 93 -7.58 -4.91 12.62
CA ALA A 93 -6.19 -4.47 12.54
C ALA A 93 -5.88 -3.34 13.55
N MET A 94 -6.85 -2.47 13.86
CA MET A 94 -6.68 -1.42 14.88
C MET A 94 -6.66 -1.97 16.31
N MET A 95 -7.38 -3.06 16.59
CA MET A 95 -7.36 -3.69 17.92
C MET A 95 -5.98 -4.26 18.26
N ASP A 96 -5.20 -4.67 17.26
CA ASP A 96 -3.81 -5.13 17.44
C ASP A 96 -2.81 -3.95 17.53
N GLY A 97 -3.32 -2.74 17.74
CA GLY A 97 -2.50 -1.54 17.92
C GLY A 97 -1.94 -0.99 16.62
N GLY A 98 -2.68 -1.08 15.51
CA GLY A 98 -2.30 -0.46 14.24
C GLY A 98 -2.22 1.08 14.27
N SER A 99 -1.62 1.66 13.23
CA SER A 99 -1.38 3.10 13.12
C SER A 99 -2.58 3.84 12.50
N ALA A 100 -2.65 5.17 12.68
CA ALA A 100 -3.63 6.01 12.00
C ALA A 100 -3.53 5.92 10.46
N LEU A 101 -2.32 5.67 9.93
CA LEU A 101 -2.11 5.47 8.49
C LEU A 101 -2.71 4.14 8.03
N ALA A 102 -2.54 3.06 8.80
CA ALA A 102 -3.17 1.76 8.51
C ALA A 102 -4.70 1.83 8.56
N PHE A 103 -5.26 2.61 9.50
CA PHE A 103 -6.70 2.89 9.53
C PHE A 103 -7.17 3.61 8.26
N LEU A 104 -6.46 4.68 7.88
CA LEU A 104 -6.77 5.45 6.68
C LEU A 104 -6.67 4.58 5.43
N GLU A 105 -5.62 3.76 5.32
CA GLU A 105 -5.42 2.83 4.20
C GLU A 105 -6.59 1.85 4.09
N GLY A 106 -6.98 1.18 5.18
CA GLY A 106 -8.07 0.21 5.18
C GLY A 106 -9.42 0.81 4.77
N LEU A 107 -9.73 2.03 5.27
CA LEU A 107 -10.93 2.75 4.86
C LEU A 107 -10.91 3.14 3.38
N MET A 108 -9.79 3.69 2.90
CA MET A 108 -9.67 4.11 1.50
C MET A 108 -9.70 2.90 0.55
N LEU A 109 -9.08 1.79 0.91
CA LEU A 109 -9.15 0.56 0.14
C LEU A 109 -10.57 0.01 0.09
N THR A 110 -11.31 0.08 1.19
CA THR A 110 -12.73 -0.30 1.24
C THR A 110 -13.56 0.56 0.27
N LEU A 111 -13.38 1.88 0.28
CA LEU A 111 -14.04 2.80 -0.66
C LEU A 111 -13.67 2.49 -2.11
N ALA A 112 -12.40 2.18 -2.38
CA ALA A 112 -11.93 1.83 -3.71
C ALA A 112 -12.62 0.56 -4.22
N VAL A 113 -12.69 -0.50 -3.41
CA VAL A 113 -13.35 -1.77 -3.78
C VAL A 113 -14.84 -1.54 -4.05
N VAL A 114 -15.54 -0.83 -3.15
CA VAL A 114 -16.96 -0.48 -3.33
C VAL A 114 -17.15 0.34 -4.61
N GLY A 115 -16.32 1.36 -4.85
CA GLY A 115 -16.36 2.17 -6.08
C GLY A 115 -16.11 1.34 -7.34
N GLY A 116 -15.15 0.43 -7.30
CA GLY A 116 -14.88 -0.55 -8.36
C GLY A 116 -16.10 -1.41 -8.68
N LEU A 117 -16.77 -1.96 -7.66
CA LEU A 117 -18.00 -2.74 -7.84
C LEU A 117 -19.12 -1.91 -8.47
N GLN A 118 -19.28 -0.63 -8.10
CA GLN A 118 -20.27 0.26 -8.73
C GLN A 118 -20.04 0.40 -10.24
N MET A 119 -18.81 0.25 -10.74
CA MET A 119 -18.54 0.25 -12.18
C MET A 119 -19.22 -0.90 -12.92
N LEU A 120 -19.60 -1.99 -12.24
CA LEU A 120 -20.35 -3.11 -12.80
C LEU A 120 -21.86 -2.87 -12.81
N GLY A 121 -22.35 -1.75 -12.27
CA GLY A 121 -23.77 -1.39 -12.27
C GLY A 121 -24.32 -1.11 -13.67
N ARG A 122 -25.64 -1.30 -13.82
CA ARG A 122 -26.41 -0.99 -15.04
C ARG A 122 -26.89 0.45 -15.12
N ALA A 123 -27.01 1.13 -13.98
CA ALA A 123 -27.50 2.51 -13.91
C ALA A 123 -26.48 3.48 -14.51
N THR A 124 -26.97 4.56 -15.12
CA THR A 124 -26.14 5.63 -15.69
C THR A 124 -25.30 6.33 -14.63
N GLU A 125 -25.87 6.52 -13.44
CA GLU A 125 -25.21 7.16 -12.28
C GLU A 125 -24.12 6.28 -11.65
N ALA A 126 -24.06 5.00 -11.98
CA ALA A 126 -23.11 4.07 -11.37
C ALA A 126 -21.65 4.43 -11.68
N GLY A 127 -21.38 5.05 -12.83
CA GLY A 127 -20.06 5.54 -13.20
C GLY A 127 -19.62 6.77 -12.40
N GLU A 128 -20.55 7.68 -12.10
CA GLU A 128 -20.27 8.89 -11.31
C GLU A 128 -20.05 8.53 -9.85
N LEU A 129 -20.91 7.67 -9.30
CA LEU A 129 -20.74 7.16 -7.93
C LEU A 129 -19.43 6.39 -7.78
N ALA A 130 -19.05 5.57 -8.76
CA ALA A 130 -17.75 4.90 -8.76
C ALA A 130 -16.57 5.88 -8.72
N ALA A 131 -16.61 6.93 -9.54
CA ALA A 131 -15.56 7.96 -9.56
C ALA A 131 -15.50 8.72 -8.23
N LEU A 132 -16.65 9.09 -7.67
CA LEU A 132 -16.73 9.78 -6.37
C LEU A 132 -16.11 8.93 -5.25
N LEU A 133 -16.47 7.65 -5.18
CA LEU A 133 -15.95 6.73 -4.16
C LEU A 133 -14.44 6.47 -4.31
N MET A 134 -13.92 6.49 -5.54
CA MET A 134 -12.49 6.27 -5.81
C MET A 134 -11.64 7.54 -5.71
N ALA A 135 -12.23 8.74 -5.55
CA ALA A 135 -11.49 10.00 -5.57
C ALA A 135 -10.42 10.09 -4.47
N LEU A 136 -10.82 9.92 -3.21
CA LEU A 136 -9.89 9.96 -2.06
C LEU A 136 -8.87 8.81 -2.10
N PRO A 137 -9.25 7.55 -2.38
CA PRO A 137 -8.28 6.47 -2.56
C PRO A 137 -7.26 6.77 -3.67
N THR A 138 -7.68 7.41 -4.76
CA THR A 138 -6.76 7.81 -5.84
C THR A 138 -5.76 8.86 -5.37
N LEU A 139 -6.17 9.84 -4.55
CA LEU A 139 -5.26 10.83 -3.98
C LEU A 139 -4.24 10.18 -3.05
N LEU A 140 -4.68 9.22 -2.21
CA LEU A 140 -3.77 8.47 -1.34
C LEU A 140 -2.81 7.58 -2.17
N ALA A 141 -3.28 6.97 -3.26
CA ALA A 141 -2.43 6.22 -4.19
C ALA A 141 -1.37 7.11 -4.85
N LEU A 142 -1.75 8.31 -5.31
CA LEU A 142 -0.83 9.28 -5.90
C LEU A 142 0.22 9.76 -4.89
N TRP A 143 -0.20 10.05 -3.66
CA TRP A 143 0.73 10.38 -2.58
C TRP A 143 1.68 9.21 -2.31
N SER A 144 1.17 7.98 -2.21
CA SER A 144 1.96 6.76 -2.03
C SER A 144 3.01 6.60 -3.13
N LEU A 145 2.63 6.79 -4.40
CA LEU A 145 3.56 6.74 -5.54
C LEU A 145 4.58 7.88 -5.52
N ALA A 146 4.18 9.09 -5.12
CA ALA A 146 5.08 10.24 -5.04
C ALA A 146 6.18 10.09 -3.99
N THR A 147 6.00 9.22 -2.97
CA THR A 147 7.07 8.92 -2.02
C THR A 147 8.25 8.18 -2.64
N VAL A 148 8.05 7.43 -3.74
CA VAL A 148 9.12 6.65 -4.40
C VAL A 148 10.28 7.56 -4.84
N PRO A 149 10.06 8.59 -5.68
CA PRO A 149 11.13 9.52 -6.02
C PRO A 149 11.59 10.36 -4.81
N ALA A 150 10.71 10.67 -3.84
CA ALA A 150 11.10 11.44 -2.66
C ALA A 150 12.10 10.66 -1.78
N ALA A 151 11.83 9.39 -1.49
CA ALA A 151 12.69 8.49 -0.74
C ALA A 151 14.02 8.28 -1.46
N ALA A 152 13.99 8.04 -2.78
CA ALA A 152 15.19 7.88 -3.58
C ALA A 152 16.09 9.13 -3.56
N VAL A 153 15.51 10.32 -3.82
CA VAL A 153 16.25 11.59 -3.80
C VAL A 153 16.79 11.89 -2.40
N SER A 154 15.99 11.66 -1.35
CA SER A 154 16.42 11.85 0.03
C SER A 154 17.59 10.94 0.38
N ALA A 155 17.53 9.66 0.01
CA ALA A 155 18.60 8.70 0.28
C ALA A 155 19.89 9.07 -0.45
N LEU A 156 19.81 9.42 -1.74
CA LEU A 156 20.97 9.83 -2.52
C LEU A 156 21.65 11.10 -1.95
N LYS A 157 20.85 12.07 -1.52
CA LYS A 157 21.36 13.31 -0.91
C LYS A 157 22.08 13.06 0.42
N ILE A 158 21.53 12.18 1.25
CA ILE A 158 22.10 11.86 2.57
C ILE A 158 23.33 10.98 2.43
N ALA A 159 23.27 9.97 1.57
CA ALA A 159 24.38 9.06 1.33
C ALA A 159 25.59 9.78 0.75
N ALA A 160 25.40 10.84 -0.06
CA ALA A 160 26.48 11.68 -0.58
C ALA A 160 27.64 10.90 -1.25
N GLY A 161 27.34 9.75 -1.86
CA GLY A 161 28.31 8.86 -2.50
C GLY A 161 28.81 7.69 -1.62
N HIS A 162 28.48 7.68 -0.33
CA HIS A 162 28.76 6.58 0.57
C HIS A 162 27.82 5.38 0.34
N PRO A 163 28.25 4.14 0.67
CA PRO A 163 27.36 2.99 0.72
C PRO A 163 26.18 3.22 1.64
N TYR A 164 25.00 2.74 1.24
CA TYR A 164 23.79 2.84 2.04
C TYR A 164 22.85 1.67 1.77
N CYS A 165 21.86 1.49 2.62
CA CYS A 165 20.76 0.56 2.37
C CYS A 165 19.47 1.11 3.00
N ILE A 166 18.33 0.65 2.48
CA ILE A 166 17.01 0.98 3.02
C ILE A 166 16.33 -0.32 3.42
N ALA A 167 15.73 -0.36 4.60
CA ALA A 167 14.94 -1.47 5.08
C ALA A 167 13.74 -0.96 5.89
N ARG A 168 12.71 -1.78 6.03
CA ARG A 168 11.62 -1.48 6.98
C ARG A 168 12.11 -1.83 8.38
N HIS A 169 11.81 -0.99 9.36
CA HIS A 169 12.26 -1.26 10.72
C HIS A 169 11.65 -2.56 11.27
N GLY A 170 12.51 -3.43 11.79
CA GLY A 170 12.16 -4.76 12.27
C GLY A 170 12.26 -5.88 11.23
N ASP A 171 12.44 -5.55 9.95
CA ASP A 171 12.80 -6.55 8.93
C ASP A 171 14.30 -6.87 9.00
N THR A 172 14.68 -8.06 8.54
CA THR A 172 16.08 -8.53 8.52
C THR A 172 16.71 -8.46 7.13
N HIS A 173 16.02 -7.84 6.18
CA HIS A 173 16.41 -7.77 4.79
C HIS A 173 16.18 -6.35 4.25
N PRO A 174 17.03 -5.88 3.32
CA PRO A 174 16.78 -4.64 2.61
C PRO A 174 15.51 -4.73 1.77
N ILE A 175 14.94 -3.57 1.44
CA ILE A 175 13.93 -3.49 0.38
C ILE A 175 14.54 -4.00 -0.93
N ASP A 176 13.76 -4.73 -1.72
CA ASP A 176 14.26 -5.41 -2.93
C ASP A 176 13.73 -4.81 -4.25
N SER A 177 12.77 -3.88 -4.18
CA SER A 177 12.11 -3.33 -5.34
C SER A 177 11.68 -1.87 -5.16
N TRP A 178 11.54 -1.16 -6.28
CA TRP A 178 11.04 0.22 -6.31
C TRP A 178 9.62 0.36 -5.78
N ALA A 179 8.85 -0.73 -5.86
CA ALA A 179 7.51 -0.85 -5.32
C ALA A 179 7.48 -0.68 -3.79
N GLU A 180 8.50 -1.14 -3.08
CA GLU A 180 8.57 -1.05 -1.61
C GLU A 180 8.89 0.36 -1.10
N LEU A 181 9.35 1.26 -1.98
CA LEU A 181 9.55 2.67 -1.65
C LEU A 181 8.25 3.49 -1.66
N ARG A 182 7.10 2.88 -1.94
CA ARG A 182 5.80 3.56 -1.89
C ARG A 182 5.38 3.86 -0.46
N GLY A 183 4.58 4.90 -0.29
CA GLY A 183 4.26 5.45 1.03
C GLY A 183 3.51 4.46 1.91
N LEU A 184 2.61 3.70 1.29
CA LEU A 184 1.86 2.62 1.95
C LEU A 184 2.71 1.35 2.19
N SER A 185 3.89 1.23 1.60
CA SER A 185 4.84 0.13 1.83
C SER A 185 5.94 0.49 2.84
N LEU A 186 6.22 1.79 3.00
CA LEU A 186 7.30 2.28 3.86
C LEU A 186 6.97 2.27 5.35
N TYR A 187 5.71 2.17 5.76
CA TYR A 187 5.37 2.16 7.19
C TYR A 187 5.39 0.75 7.78
N THR A 188 5.88 0.60 9.01
CA THR A 188 5.82 -0.69 9.72
C THR A 188 4.42 -0.92 10.32
N THR A 189 3.95 -2.15 10.21
CA THR A 189 2.73 -2.65 10.89
C THR A 189 3.06 -3.51 12.12
N ARG A 190 4.34 -3.74 12.43
CA ARG A 190 4.75 -4.67 13.49
C ARG A 190 4.43 -4.13 14.89
N THR A 191 3.82 -4.98 15.70
CA THR A 191 3.55 -4.74 17.12
C THR A 191 4.84 -4.92 17.93
N GLY A 192 5.01 -4.16 19.03
CA GLY A 192 6.23 -4.21 19.87
C GLY A 192 7.31 -3.17 19.55
N PHE A 193 7.26 -2.54 18.37
CA PHE A 193 8.18 -1.46 17.94
C PHE A 193 7.76 -0.06 18.43
N LYS A 194 6.96 -0.02 19.50
CA LYS A 194 6.55 1.19 20.20
C LYS A 194 7.56 1.43 21.33
N SER A 195 8.25 2.56 21.32
CA SER A 195 8.77 3.06 22.60
C SER A 195 7.58 3.36 23.52
N THR A 196 7.84 3.50 24.83
CA THR A 196 6.87 3.95 25.85
C THR A 196 6.15 5.27 25.53
N SER A 197 6.45 5.90 24.38
CA SER A 197 5.90 7.18 23.92
C SER A 197 5.11 7.13 22.59
N HIS A 198 4.74 5.95 22.06
CA HIS A 198 3.92 5.78 20.83
C HIS A 198 4.59 6.09 19.46
N TRP A 199 5.92 6.05 19.36
CA TRP A 199 6.61 6.33 18.09
C TRP A 199 6.87 5.03 17.33
N TYR A 200 6.61 5.02 16.02
CA TYR A 200 6.96 3.93 15.11
C TYR A 200 8.08 4.41 14.18
N LEU A 201 9.12 3.60 14.01
CA LEU A 201 10.01 3.77 12.86
C LEU A 201 9.35 3.18 11.63
N HIS A 202 9.44 3.89 10.51
CA HIS A 202 8.86 3.45 9.24
C HIS A 202 9.90 2.63 8.48
N ALA A 203 10.49 3.20 7.43
CA ALA A 203 11.71 2.70 6.84
C ALA A 203 12.92 3.39 7.48
N VAL A 204 14.00 2.65 7.61
CA VAL A 204 15.30 3.16 8.01
C VAL A 204 16.22 3.23 6.79
N LEU A 205 17.01 4.30 6.73
CA LEU A 205 18.15 4.44 5.85
C LEU A 205 19.40 4.33 6.71
N ILE A 206 20.27 3.39 6.37
CA ILE A 206 21.55 3.17 7.04
C ILE A 206 22.65 3.59 6.06
N VAL A 207 23.54 4.47 6.49
CA VAL A 207 24.67 4.97 5.69
C VAL A 207 25.97 4.69 6.42
N GLU A 208 26.94 4.15 5.70
CA GLU A 208 28.29 3.87 6.21
C GLU A 208 29.27 4.93 5.72
N ALA A 209 29.78 5.77 6.63
CA ALA A 209 30.73 6.83 6.33
C ALA A 209 31.95 6.76 7.26
N ASP A 210 33.15 6.65 6.69
CA ASP A 210 34.43 6.75 7.39
C ASP A 210 34.55 5.89 8.67
N ALA A 211 34.07 4.64 8.60
CA ALA A 211 34.01 3.65 9.68
C ALA A 211 32.94 3.88 10.77
N ASP A 212 32.10 4.91 10.63
CA ASP A 212 30.91 5.15 11.43
C ASP A 212 29.62 4.89 10.63
N TRP A 213 28.56 4.58 11.37
CA TRP A 213 27.25 4.28 10.81
C TRP A 213 26.25 5.33 11.26
N SER A 214 25.45 5.85 10.33
CA SER A 214 24.35 6.76 10.64
C SER A 214 23.02 6.16 10.22
N VAL A 215 22.02 6.28 11.11
CA VAL A 215 20.68 5.76 10.89
C VAL A 215 19.71 6.93 10.76
N TRP A 216 18.83 6.84 9.77
CA TRP A 216 17.84 7.86 9.47
C TRP A 216 16.46 7.21 9.36
N ASN A 217 15.43 7.84 9.94
CA ASN A 217 14.06 7.37 9.86
C ASN A 217 13.29 8.11 8.76
N TRP A 218 12.50 7.39 7.97
CA TRP A 218 11.57 8.01 7.04
C TRP A 218 10.49 8.80 7.79
N SER A 219 10.30 10.07 7.41
CA SER A 219 9.27 10.94 7.96
C SER A 219 8.25 11.29 6.89
N PHE A 220 6.99 10.88 7.09
CA PHE A 220 5.88 11.25 6.21
C PHE A 220 5.59 12.76 6.22
N GLY A 221 5.86 13.45 7.32
CA GLY A 221 5.69 14.90 7.41
C GLY A 221 6.75 15.67 6.64
N ALA A 222 8.01 15.22 6.71
CA ALA A 222 9.12 15.84 5.97
C ALA A 222 9.23 15.34 4.52
N MET A 223 8.54 14.24 4.16
CA MET A 223 8.71 13.52 2.90
C MET A 223 10.19 13.22 2.60
N GLY A 224 10.90 12.77 3.64
CA GLY A 224 12.35 12.57 3.62
C GLY A 224 12.84 11.78 4.82
N PHE A 225 14.07 11.29 4.74
CA PHE A 225 14.76 10.66 5.85
C PHE A 225 15.30 11.73 6.81
N THR A 226 15.00 11.57 8.09
CA THR A 226 15.42 12.45 9.19
C THR A 226 16.35 11.71 10.14
N PRO A 227 17.39 12.37 10.70
CA PRO A 227 18.42 11.69 11.47
C PRO A 227 17.83 11.06 12.74
N LEU A 228 18.28 9.85 13.06
CA LEU A 228 17.92 9.14 14.30
C LEU A 228 19.14 9.19 15.24
N PRO A 229 19.17 10.11 16.23
CA PRO A 229 20.38 10.39 17.01
C PRO A 229 20.81 9.28 17.98
N HIS A 230 19.86 8.44 18.42
CA HIS A 230 20.12 7.36 19.39
C HIS A 230 19.40 6.06 18.96
N PRO A 231 19.84 5.40 17.88
CA PRO A 231 19.17 4.22 17.34
C PRO A 231 19.18 3.03 18.31
N ASP A 232 20.16 2.97 19.22
CA ASP A 232 20.31 1.91 20.22
C ASP A 232 19.38 2.01 21.44
N TRP A 233 18.70 3.15 21.61
CA TRP A 233 17.81 3.39 22.76
C TRP A 233 16.39 2.86 22.55
N LEU A 234 16.11 2.38 21.34
CA LEU A 234 14.84 1.76 21.00
C LEU A 234 14.78 0.33 21.58
N THR A 235 13.57 -0.10 21.96
CA THR A 235 13.31 -1.48 22.42
C THR A 235 13.81 -2.51 21.40
N GLU A 236 13.61 -2.19 20.12
CA GLU A 236 14.17 -2.91 18.98
C GLU A 236 15.20 -2.00 18.33
N ARG A 237 16.47 -2.42 18.30
CA ARG A 237 17.56 -1.58 17.81
C ARG A 237 17.43 -1.33 16.32
N ALA A 238 17.60 -0.08 15.91
CA ALA A 238 17.72 0.29 14.50
C ALA A 238 19.20 0.29 14.07
N GLY A 239 19.49 0.01 12.80
CA GLY A 239 20.84 -0.01 12.23
C GLY A 239 21.40 -1.39 11.91
N SER A 240 20.59 -2.45 12.00
CA SER A 240 21.00 -3.84 11.69
C SER A 240 20.09 -4.54 10.68
N GLU A 241 19.10 -3.83 10.15
CA GLU A 241 18.08 -4.36 9.24
C GLU A 241 18.64 -4.70 7.85
N CYS A 242 19.72 -4.04 7.44
CA CYS A 242 20.42 -4.30 6.20
C CYS A 242 21.89 -3.86 6.28
N THR A 243 22.70 -4.36 5.35
CA THR A 243 24.10 -3.94 5.18
C THR A 243 24.18 -2.87 4.08
N PRO A 244 24.83 -1.72 4.33
CA PRO A 244 25.09 -0.70 3.31
C PRO A 244 25.85 -1.27 2.12
N GLU A 245 25.38 -0.94 0.91
CA GLU A 245 26.01 -1.37 -0.33
C GLU A 245 26.20 -0.18 -1.28
N PRO A 246 27.25 -0.20 -2.12
CA PRO A 246 27.41 0.81 -3.16
C PRO A 246 26.24 0.76 -4.15
N SER A 247 25.71 1.92 -4.54
CA SER A 247 24.67 2.05 -5.57
C SER A 247 23.38 1.26 -5.29
N PHE A 248 22.97 1.13 -4.02
CA PHE A 248 21.80 0.37 -3.58
C PHE A 248 20.53 0.55 -4.45
N LEU A 249 20.13 1.78 -4.80
CA LEU A 249 18.92 1.98 -5.62
C LEU A 249 18.99 1.33 -7.02
N ALA A 250 20.20 1.09 -7.55
CA ALA A 250 20.39 0.45 -8.84
C ALA A 250 20.18 -1.07 -8.78
N THR A 251 20.16 -1.67 -7.59
CA THR A 251 19.94 -3.11 -7.41
C THR A 251 18.45 -3.46 -7.27
N LEU A 252 17.59 -2.46 -7.06
CA LEU A 252 16.16 -2.65 -6.86
C LEU A 252 15.45 -3.12 -8.14
N ALA A 253 14.59 -4.13 -7.99
CA ALA A 253 13.74 -4.63 -9.06
C ALA A 253 12.73 -3.55 -9.51
N PRO A 254 12.41 -3.46 -10.81
CA PRO A 254 11.38 -2.56 -11.32
C PRO A 254 9.97 -2.96 -10.83
N PHE A 255 9.00 -2.06 -11.01
CA PHE A 255 7.56 -2.27 -10.71
C PHE A 255 6.94 -3.45 -11.47
#